data_AF-A0A3D5HB13-F1
#
_entry.id   AF-A0A3D5HB13-F1
#
_cell.length_a   1.000
_cell.length_b   1.000
_cell.length_c   1.000
_cell.angle_alpha   90.00
_cell.angle_beta   90.00
_cell.angle_gamma   90.00
#
_symmetry.space_group_name_H-M   'P 1'
#
loop_
_entity.id
_entity.type
_entity.pdbx_description
1 polymer ?
#
loop_
_entity_poly.entity_id
_entity_poly.type
_entity_poly.pdbx_seq_one_letter_code
_entity_poly.pdbx_strand_id
1 'polypeptide(L)'
;HTWYTYLGNERKQGGPKDSQYGSYLGPEYTDDEIEHFLKMNEIVYQKVPREELVETVAELIATENVIGWFQGRMEFGPRALGARSIIGDARSPKMQSVMNLKIKFRESFRPFAPSVLREMVSDYFEMKGESPYMLLVADVVGDRRVKMTEEQQKLFGIDKLNVPRSDIPAVTHVDYSARVQTVEHDTNPLYYDLIKAFYKRTGCPVIINTSFNVRGEPIVCRPIEAYKCLMRTHMDYLVIGSFIVAKTQQKQLQEDSDWMKEFQLD
;
A
#
# COMPACT_ATOMS: atom_id res chain seq x y z
N HIS A 1 -10.98 17.34 -25.21
CA HIS A 1 -11.47 18.74 -25.35
C HIS A 1 -12.14 18.96 -26.71
N THR A 2 -11.49 18.62 -27.83
CA THR A 2 -12.05 18.84 -29.18
C THR A 2 -13.41 18.17 -29.41
N TRP A 3 -13.58 16.90 -29.02
CA TRP A 3 -14.82 16.15 -29.27
C TRP A 3 -16.07 16.72 -28.59
N TYR A 4 -15.98 17.09 -27.32
CA TYR A 4 -17.13 17.59 -26.55
C TYR A 4 -17.23 19.13 -26.59
N THR A 5 -16.10 19.82 -26.48
CA THR A 5 -16.09 21.29 -26.34
C THR A 5 -16.09 22.01 -27.68
N TYR A 6 -15.39 21.49 -28.69
CA TYR A 6 -15.26 22.16 -29.99
C TYR A 6 -16.29 21.65 -31.01
N LEU A 7 -16.52 20.33 -31.05
CA LEU A 7 -17.50 19.71 -31.97
C LEU A 7 -18.92 19.66 -31.40
N GLY A 8 -19.15 20.16 -30.17
CA GLY A 8 -20.48 20.26 -29.57
C GLY A 8 -21.17 18.92 -29.29
N ASN A 9 -20.45 17.80 -29.33
CA ASN A 9 -21.04 16.51 -29.04
C ASN A 9 -21.43 16.40 -27.57
N GLU A 10 -22.53 15.70 -27.31
CA GLU A 10 -23.01 15.47 -25.96
C GLU A 10 -22.04 14.56 -25.19
N ARG A 11 -21.61 15.01 -24.01
CA ARG A 11 -20.88 14.16 -23.08
C ARG A 11 -21.88 13.27 -22.34
N LYS A 12 -22.07 12.06 -22.86
CA LYS A 12 -22.74 11.00 -22.09
C LYS A 12 -21.79 10.56 -20.98
N GLN A 13 -22.08 10.99 -19.74
CA GLN A 13 -21.46 10.34 -18.60
C GLN A 13 -21.82 8.85 -18.66
N GLY A 14 -20.84 7.97 -18.46
CA GLY A 14 -21.14 6.60 -18.07
C GLY A 14 -22.03 6.62 -16.83
N GLY A 15 -22.69 5.49 -16.52
CA GLY A 15 -23.51 5.39 -15.31
C GLY A 15 -22.75 5.82 -14.03
N PRO A 16 -23.41 5.89 -12.87
CA PRO A 16 -22.82 6.43 -11.64
C PRO A 16 -21.60 5.66 -11.11
N LYS A 17 -21.22 4.53 -11.74
CA LYS A 17 -20.13 3.66 -11.32
C LYS A 17 -18.88 3.85 -12.18
N ASP A 18 -17.74 3.62 -11.55
CA ASP A 18 -16.44 3.63 -12.19
C ASP A 18 -16.35 2.63 -13.37
N SER A 19 -16.00 3.12 -14.56
CA SER A 19 -15.87 2.29 -15.77
C SER A 19 -14.51 1.62 -15.93
N GLN A 20 -13.50 1.95 -15.12
CA GLN A 20 -12.21 1.24 -15.15
C GLN A 20 -12.13 0.10 -14.13
N TYR A 21 -13.20 -0.13 -13.35
CA TYR A 21 -13.27 -1.20 -12.36
C TYR A 21 -12.07 -1.17 -11.38
N GLY A 22 -11.78 0.00 -10.80
CA GLY A 22 -10.63 0.20 -9.90
C GLY A 22 -9.26 0.10 -10.58
N SER A 23 -9.24 0.10 -11.92
CA SER A 23 -8.08 -0.21 -12.77
C SER A 23 -7.55 -1.64 -12.62
N TYR A 24 -8.31 -2.60 -12.07
CA TYR A 24 -7.88 -4.01 -11.97
C TYR A 24 -8.00 -4.73 -13.34
N LEU A 25 -7.18 -4.30 -14.30
CA LEU A 25 -7.23 -4.71 -15.71
C LEU A 25 -6.08 -5.65 -16.12
N GLY A 26 -5.11 -5.86 -15.23
CA GLY A 26 -3.99 -6.77 -15.44
C GLY A 26 -4.31 -8.25 -15.19
N PRO A 27 -3.27 -9.10 -15.17
CA PRO A 27 -3.40 -10.53 -14.90
C PRO A 27 -3.73 -10.80 -13.43
N GLU A 28 -4.33 -11.96 -13.20
CA GLU A 28 -4.60 -12.57 -11.90
C GLU A 28 -3.96 -13.95 -11.87
N TYR A 29 -3.67 -14.44 -10.66
CA TYR A 29 -3.19 -15.79 -10.42
C TYR A 29 -4.13 -16.48 -9.45
N THR A 30 -4.59 -17.67 -9.81
CA THR A 30 -5.44 -18.50 -8.97
C THR A 30 -4.64 -19.11 -7.82
N ASP A 31 -5.32 -19.51 -6.75
CA ASP A 31 -4.68 -20.21 -5.63
C ASP A 31 -3.95 -21.49 -6.08
N ASP A 32 -4.47 -22.21 -7.10
CA ASP A 32 -3.82 -23.41 -7.63
C ASP A 32 -2.50 -23.08 -8.35
N GLU A 33 -2.46 -22.01 -9.15
CA GLU A 33 -1.23 -21.55 -9.81
C GLU A 33 -0.20 -21.04 -8.79
N ILE A 34 -0.65 -20.32 -7.77
CA ILE A 34 0.20 -19.82 -6.68
C ILE A 34 0.74 -21.00 -5.87
N GLU A 35 -0.10 -21.95 -5.48
CA GLU A 35 0.31 -23.12 -4.69
C GLU A 35 1.29 -24.00 -5.48
N HIS A 36 1.05 -24.18 -6.79
CA HIS A 36 1.97 -24.88 -7.66
C HIS A 36 3.34 -24.19 -7.70
N PHE A 37 3.36 -22.85 -7.88
CA PHE A 37 4.60 -22.06 -7.82
C PHE A 37 5.34 -22.23 -6.48
N LEU A 38 4.63 -22.11 -5.35
CA LEU A 38 5.22 -22.23 -4.02
C LEU A 38 5.83 -23.62 -3.80
N LYS A 39 5.13 -24.69 -4.18
CA LYS A 39 5.61 -26.09 -4.08
C LYS A 39 6.83 -26.33 -4.97
N MET A 40 6.77 -25.91 -6.23
CA MET A 40 7.85 -26.12 -7.22
C MET A 40 9.16 -25.43 -6.81
N ASN A 41 9.08 -24.34 -6.05
CA ASN A 41 10.25 -23.59 -5.58
C ASN A 41 10.61 -23.89 -4.12
N GLU A 42 10.00 -24.91 -3.51
CA GLU A 42 10.21 -25.30 -2.10
C GLU A 42 10.06 -24.12 -1.11
N ILE A 43 9.16 -23.18 -1.40
CA ILE A 43 8.89 -22.01 -0.56
C ILE A 43 8.05 -22.46 0.63
N VAL A 44 8.43 -22.06 1.84
CA VAL A 44 7.67 -22.40 3.05
C VAL A 44 6.49 -21.46 3.17
N TYR A 45 5.27 -22.00 3.27
CA TYR A 45 4.04 -21.20 3.34
C TYR A 45 3.01 -21.80 4.31
N GLN A 46 2.08 -20.95 4.73
CA GLN A 46 0.84 -21.34 5.42
C GLN A 46 -0.35 -20.99 4.52
N LYS A 47 -1.23 -21.97 4.25
CA LYS A 47 -2.52 -21.72 3.58
C LYS A 47 -3.56 -21.35 4.64
N VAL A 48 -4.29 -20.27 4.43
CA VAL A 48 -5.26 -19.72 5.40
C VAL A 48 -6.58 -19.46 4.68
N PRO A 49 -7.74 -19.84 5.25
CA PRO A 49 -9.04 -19.47 4.70
C PRO A 49 -9.21 -17.95 4.60
N ARG A 50 -9.95 -17.46 3.61
CA ARG A 50 -10.10 -16.02 3.34
C ARG A 50 -10.52 -15.18 4.56
N GLU A 51 -11.48 -15.68 5.34
CA GLU A 51 -11.97 -14.97 6.53
C GLU A 51 -10.88 -14.85 7.61
N GLU A 52 -10.10 -15.91 7.81
CA GLU A 52 -8.97 -15.91 8.74
C GLU A 52 -7.78 -15.09 8.20
N LEU A 53 -7.63 -15.01 6.87
CA LEU A 53 -6.56 -14.27 6.21
C LEU A 53 -6.64 -12.77 6.56
N VAL A 54 -7.83 -12.16 6.42
CA VAL A 54 -7.98 -10.72 6.68
C VAL A 54 -7.73 -10.38 8.15
N GLU A 55 -8.19 -11.22 9.08
CA GLU A 55 -7.95 -11.02 10.52
C GLU A 55 -6.46 -11.22 10.87
N THR A 56 -5.82 -12.25 10.31
CA THR A 56 -4.39 -12.53 10.51
C THR A 56 -3.53 -11.37 9.98
N VAL A 57 -3.81 -10.90 8.76
CA VAL A 57 -3.05 -9.82 8.14
C VAL A 57 -3.31 -8.49 8.85
N ALA A 58 -4.54 -8.22 9.30
CA ALA A 58 -4.83 -7.05 10.13
C ALA A 58 -4.04 -7.07 11.45
N GLU A 59 -3.85 -8.23 12.06
CA GLU A 59 -2.98 -8.40 13.23
C GLU A 59 -1.50 -8.14 12.91
N LEU A 60 -1.00 -8.69 11.81
CA LEU A 60 0.37 -8.46 11.36
C LEU A 60 0.64 -6.97 11.11
N ILE A 61 -0.29 -6.26 10.48
CA ILE A 61 -0.20 -4.80 10.29
C ILE A 61 -0.21 -4.10 11.64
N ALA A 62 -1.16 -4.44 12.53
CA ALA A 62 -1.30 -3.80 13.84
C ALA A 62 -0.09 -4.02 14.77
N THR A 63 0.70 -5.06 14.52
CA THR A 63 1.98 -5.35 15.20
C THR A 63 3.20 -4.79 14.45
N GLU A 64 2.97 -3.86 13.53
CA GLU A 64 3.98 -3.12 12.78
C GLU A 64 4.86 -4.00 11.87
N ASN A 65 4.30 -5.06 11.29
CA ASN A 65 4.94 -5.80 10.21
C ASN A 65 4.70 -5.12 8.85
N VAL A 66 5.68 -5.22 7.96
CA VAL A 66 5.60 -4.81 6.56
C VAL A 66 5.18 -6.00 5.71
N ILE A 67 4.09 -5.83 4.96
CA ILE A 67 3.47 -6.92 4.22
C ILE A 67 3.47 -6.61 2.72
N GLY A 68 3.99 -7.54 1.93
CA GLY A 68 3.77 -7.59 0.49
C GLY A 68 2.41 -8.21 0.22
N TRP A 69 1.52 -7.46 -0.41
CA TRP A 69 0.14 -7.84 -0.66
C TRP A 69 -0.07 -8.07 -2.15
N PHE A 70 -0.30 -9.33 -2.52
CA PHE A 70 -0.49 -9.79 -3.89
C PHE A 70 -1.85 -10.50 -4.01
N GLN A 71 -2.85 -9.80 -4.52
CA GLN A 71 -4.23 -10.31 -4.58
C GLN A 71 -4.91 -9.99 -5.91
N GLY A 72 -5.73 -10.92 -6.39
CA GLY A 72 -6.59 -10.73 -7.57
C GLY A 72 -5.89 -10.15 -8.80
N ARG A 73 -6.66 -9.45 -9.62
CA ARG A 73 -6.18 -8.79 -10.84
C ARG A 73 -5.29 -7.60 -10.50
N MET A 74 -4.13 -7.53 -11.17
CA MET A 74 -3.20 -6.40 -11.07
C MET A 74 -3.82 -5.09 -11.54
N GLU A 75 -3.48 -3.99 -10.87
CA GLU A 75 -3.82 -2.64 -11.26
C GLU A 75 -3.08 -2.20 -12.53
N PHE A 76 -3.78 -1.48 -13.40
CA PHE A 76 -3.18 -0.77 -14.51
C PHE A 76 -2.80 0.65 -14.10
N GLY A 77 -1.55 1.03 -14.40
CA GLY A 77 -1.01 2.35 -14.15
C GLY A 77 0.11 2.36 -13.10
N PRO A 78 0.61 3.55 -12.74
CA PRO A 78 1.81 3.70 -11.92
C PRO A 78 1.56 3.60 -10.41
N ARG A 79 0.32 3.31 -9.98
CA ARG A 79 -0.09 3.26 -8.58
C ARG A 79 -0.55 1.85 -8.24
N ALA A 80 -0.04 1.33 -7.12
CA ALA A 80 -0.70 0.21 -6.48
C ALA A 80 -1.93 0.72 -5.73
N LEU A 81 -3.04 0.02 -5.92
CA LEU A 81 -4.37 0.34 -5.40
C LEU A 81 -4.95 -0.85 -4.61
N GLY A 82 -4.10 -1.68 -3.99
CA GLY A 82 -4.53 -2.76 -3.10
C GLY A 82 -4.57 -4.16 -3.71
N ALA A 83 -3.98 -4.38 -4.89
CA ALA A 83 -3.78 -5.70 -5.50
C ALA A 83 -2.29 -6.06 -5.64
N ARG A 84 -1.40 -5.10 -5.90
CA ARG A 84 0.06 -5.27 -5.88
C ARG A 84 0.71 -4.20 -5.00
N SER A 85 0.46 -4.30 -3.70
CA SER A 85 0.80 -3.26 -2.72
C SER A 85 1.83 -3.74 -1.70
N ILE A 86 2.60 -2.81 -1.12
CA ILE A 86 3.25 -3.02 0.18
C ILE A 86 2.44 -2.21 1.19
N ILE A 87 1.99 -2.87 2.24
CA ILE A 87 1.10 -2.33 3.25
C ILE A 87 1.74 -2.39 4.63
N GLY A 88 1.29 -1.49 5.52
CA GLY A 88 1.83 -1.33 6.87
C GLY A 88 0.98 -0.39 7.72
N ASP A 89 1.33 -0.26 9.00
CA ASP A 89 0.56 0.52 9.97
C ASP A 89 0.76 2.03 9.78
N ALA A 90 -0.33 2.74 9.43
CA ALA A 90 -0.30 4.20 9.25
C ALA A 90 -0.05 4.97 10.56
N ARG A 91 -0.37 4.37 11.71
CA ARG A 91 -0.26 4.98 13.05
C ARG A 91 1.18 4.99 13.55
N SER A 92 2.02 4.11 13.01
CA SER A 92 3.36 3.89 13.53
C SER A 92 4.30 5.07 13.17
N PRO A 93 4.95 5.71 14.16
CA PRO A 93 5.90 6.79 13.91
C PRO A 93 7.20 6.31 13.23
N LYS A 94 7.50 5.01 13.28
CA LYS A 94 8.71 4.42 12.68
C LYS A 94 8.47 3.76 11.33
N MET A 95 7.22 3.42 10.98
CA MET A 95 6.95 2.64 9.77
C MET A 95 7.37 3.38 8.49
N GLN A 96 7.22 4.70 8.47
CA GLN A 96 7.71 5.52 7.34
C GLN A 96 9.21 5.31 7.10
N SER A 97 10.03 5.44 8.15
CA SER A 97 11.48 5.32 8.03
C SER A 97 11.91 3.88 7.73
N VAL A 98 11.28 2.89 8.38
CA VAL A 98 11.51 1.46 8.15
C VAL A 98 11.24 1.11 6.68
N MET A 99 10.07 1.46 6.15
CA MET A 99 9.72 1.13 4.78
C MET A 99 10.58 1.90 3.77
N ASN A 100 10.90 3.17 4.00
CA ASN A 100 11.74 3.94 3.08
C ASN A 100 13.16 3.40 3.00
N LEU A 101 13.79 3.11 4.14
CA LEU A 101 15.20 2.69 4.19
C LEU A 101 15.38 1.21 3.85
N LYS A 102 14.52 0.35 4.40
CA LYS A 102 14.73 -1.11 4.36
C LYS A 102 13.99 -1.82 3.23
N ILE A 103 13.03 -1.15 2.60
CA ILE A 103 12.19 -1.74 1.54
C ILE A 103 12.35 -0.96 0.24
N LYS A 104 12.22 0.37 0.32
CA LYS A 104 12.26 1.24 -0.86
C LYS A 104 13.64 1.77 -1.21
N PHE A 105 14.63 1.63 -0.31
CA PHE A 105 15.98 2.13 -0.48
C PHE A 105 16.00 3.59 -0.97
N ARG A 106 15.19 4.43 -0.33
CA ARG A 106 15.05 5.86 -0.62
C ARG A 106 15.05 6.68 0.66
N GLU A 107 14.99 8.00 0.52
CA GLU A 107 15.09 8.94 1.64
C GLU A 107 14.02 8.66 2.70
N SER A 108 14.43 8.61 3.98
CA SER A 108 13.62 8.10 5.10
C SER A 108 12.33 8.86 5.34
N PHE A 109 12.28 10.12 4.93
CA PHE A 109 11.20 11.07 5.20
C PHE A 109 10.12 11.12 4.10
N ARG A 110 10.25 10.36 2.99
CA ARG A 110 9.22 10.39 1.94
C ARG A 110 7.93 9.76 2.45
N PRO A 111 6.82 10.50 2.56
CA PRO A 111 5.57 9.92 3.03
C PRO A 111 5.02 8.88 2.04
N PHE A 112 4.26 7.93 2.58
CA PHE A 112 3.48 6.98 1.80
C PHE A 112 2.05 7.46 1.64
N ALA A 113 1.31 6.82 0.74
CA ALA A 113 -0.09 7.14 0.54
C ALA A 113 -0.97 6.36 1.52
N PRO A 114 -2.05 6.96 2.04
CA PRO A 114 -3.06 6.25 2.80
C PRO A 114 -4.07 5.55 1.89
N SER A 115 -4.40 4.31 2.23
CA SER A 115 -5.67 3.66 1.84
C SER A 115 -6.63 3.75 3.01
N VAL A 116 -7.84 4.26 2.77
CA VAL A 116 -8.87 4.49 3.79
C VAL A 116 -10.23 3.97 3.34
N LEU A 117 -11.02 3.43 4.27
CA LEU A 117 -12.42 3.09 3.99
C LEU A 117 -13.17 4.33 3.50
N ARG A 118 -13.87 4.20 2.38
CA ARG A 118 -14.55 5.31 1.71
C ARG A 118 -15.50 6.07 2.63
N GLU A 119 -16.24 5.36 3.45
CA GLU A 119 -17.23 5.91 4.38
C GLU A 119 -16.60 6.67 5.56
N MET A 120 -15.30 6.45 5.83
CA MET A 120 -14.55 7.08 6.92
C MET A 120 -13.58 8.16 6.42
N VAL A 121 -13.54 8.46 5.11
CA VAL A 121 -12.54 9.38 4.53
C VAL A 121 -12.63 10.78 5.15
N SER A 122 -13.84 11.27 5.39
CA SER A 122 -14.08 12.61 5.95
C SER A 122 -13.70 12.74 7.42
N ASP A 123 -13.55 11.61 8.12
CA ASP A 123 -13.13 11.59 9.53
C ASP A 123 -11.61 11.73 9.69
N TYR A 124 -10.86 11.54 8.59
CA TYR A 124 -9.39 11.56 8.57
C TYR A 124 -8.82 12.63 7.66
N PHE A 125 -9.50 12.95 6.54
CA PHE A 125 -9.04 13.92 5.56
C PHE A 125 -10.12 14.96 5.27
N GLU A 126 -9.72 16.19 4.94
CA GLU A 126 -10.60 17.30 4.52
C GLU A 126 -11.16 17.03 3.11
N MET A 127 -11.94 15.96 2.97
CA MET A 127 -12.42 15.42 1.71
C MET A 127 -13.79 14.75 1.92
N LYS A 128 -14.75 15.01 1.01
CA LYS A 128 -16.13 14.47 1.07
C LYS A 128 -16.48 13.50 -0.08
N GLY A 129 -15.51 13.20 -0.96
CA GLY A 129 -15.69 12.41 -2.18
C GLY A 129 -14.80 11.17 -2.26
N GLU A 130 -14.75 10.60 -3.46
CA GLU A 130 -13.95 9.41 -3.79
C GLU A 130 -12.60 9.80 -4.39
N SER A 131 -11.57 9.03 -4.06
CA SER A 131 -10.26 9.05 -4.71
C SER A 131 -9.79 7.60 -4.88
N PRO A 132 -10.45 6.78 -5.72
CA PRO A 132 -10.15 5.36 -5.82
C PRO A 132 -8.77 5.10 -6.46
N TYR A 133 -8.23 6.09 -7.17
CA TYR A 133 -6.99 6.00 -7.95
C TYR A 133 -5.77 6.64 -7.28
N MET A 134 -5.92 7.13 -6.04
CA MET A 134 -4.81 7.77 -5.33
C MET A 134 -4.22 8.97 -6.11
N LEU A 135 -5.09 9.81 -6.68
CA LEU A 135 -4.71 10.97 -7.50
C LEU A 135 -5.01 12.30 -6.82
N LEU A 136 -5.89 12.31 -5.81
CA LEU A 136 -6.27 13.50 -5.08
C LEU A 136 -5.44 13.63 -3.80
N VAL A 137 -5.05 14.86 -3.50
CA VAL A 137 -4.40 15.25 -2.24
C VAL A 137 -5.43 15.93 -1.37
N ALA A 138 -5.45 15.58 -0.09
CA ALA A 138 -6.28 16.22 0.92
C ALA A 138 -5.47 16.38 2.20
N ASP A 139 -5.78 17.41 2.98
CA ASP A 139 -5.16 17.61 4.29
C ASP A 139 -5.80 16.69 5.32
N VAL A 140 -5.01 16.20 6.28
CA VAL A 140 -5.55 15.50 7.46
C VAL A 140 -6.46 16.44 8.24
N VAL A 141 -7.60 15.99 8.76
CA VAL A 141 -8.51 16.87 9.51
C VAL A 141 -7.83 17.48 10.75
N GLY A 142 -8.20 18.72 11.08
CA GLY A 142 -7.54 19.53 12.12
C GLY A 142 -7.35 18.82 13.47
N ASP A 143 -8.36 18.12 13.96
CA ASP A 143 -8.35 17.47 15.29
C ASP A 143 -7.38 16.29 15.38
N ARG A 144 -6.93 15.77 14.24
CA ARG A 144 -5.94 14.68 14.15
C ARG A 144 -4.52 15.19 13.95
N ARG A 145 -4.34 16.50 13.70
CA ARG A 145 -3.01 17.10 13.48
C ARG A 145 -2.29 17.28 14.81
N VAL A 146 -1.01 16.92 14.82
CA VAL A 146 -0.09 17.18 15.93
C VAL A 146 0.73 18.42 15.60
N LYS A 147 0.51 19.51 16.34
CA LYS A 147 1.29 20.73 16.22
C LYS A 147 2.68 20.53 16.81
N MET A 148 3.69 21.04 16.12
CA MET A 148 5.06 21.05 16.63
C MET A 148 5.19 21.96 17.85
N THR A 149 5.93 21.50 18.86
CA THR A 149 6.36 22.34 19.99
C THR A 149 7.36 23.40 19.54
N GLU A 150 7.57 24.45 20.34
CA GLU A 150 8.58 25.48 20.06
C GLU A 150 9.99 24.91 19.90
N GLU A 151 10.33 23.87 20.67
CA GLU A 151 11.61 23.17 20.57
C GLU A 151 11.72 22.41 19.24
N GLN A 152 10.67 21.69 18.85
CA GLN A 152 10.63 20.97 17.57
C GLN A 152 10.71 21.93 16.39
N GLN A 153 10.13 23.13 16.49
CA GLN A 153 10.18 24.13 15.43
C GLN A 153 11.61 24.61 15.13
N LYS A 154 12.48 24.61 16.16
CA LYS A 154 13.90 24.95 16.07
C LYS A 154 14.77 23.84 15.47
N LEU A 155 14.24 22.61 15.35
CA LEU A 155 14.94 21.54 14.64
C LEU A 155 15.18 21.93 13.17
N PHE A 156 16.21 21.36 12.56
CA PHE A 156 16.57 21.59 11.17
C PHE A 156 16.83 20.27 10.44
N GLY A 157 16.69 20.26 9.12
CA GLY A 157 16.98 19.09 8.29
C GLY A 157 16.15 17.86 8.67
N ILE A 158 16.81 16.70 8.74
CA ILE A 158 16.15 15.40 8.92
C ILE A 158 15.43 15.27 10.26
N ASP A 159 15.94 15.92 11.31
CA ASP A 159 15.33 15.86 12.64
C ASP A 159 13.95 16.52 12.65
N LYS A 160 13.81 17.63 11.91
CA LYS A 160 12.51 18.31 11.75
C LYS A 160 11.52 17.47 10.93
N LEU A 161 12.03 16.76 9.92
CA LEU A 161 11.22 15.89 9.04
C LEU A 161 10.67 14.67 9.77
N ASN A 162 11.40 14.16 10.78
CA ASN A 162 10.98 13.00 11.56
C ASN A 162 9.95 13.32 12.66
N VAL A 163 9.60 14.60 12.89
CA VAL A 163 8.60 14.97 13.88
C VAL A 163 7.20 14.58 13.37
N PRO A 164 6.41 13.78 14.11
CA PRO A 164 5.04 13.44 13.75
C PRO A 164 4.17 14.67 13.49
N ARG A 165 3.26 14.55 12.51
CA ARG A 165 2.31 15.61 12.11
C ARG A 165 0.86 15.24 12.39
N SER A 166 0.58 14.00 12.75
CA SER A 166 -0.77 13.53 13.06
C SER A 166 -0.72 12.24 13.87
N ASP A 167 -1.89 11.71 14.22
CA ASP A 167 -2.10 10.36 14.75
C ASP A 167 -1.90 9.23 13.71
N ILE A 168 -1.74 9.59 12.42
CA ILE A 168 -1.36 8.70 11.30
C ILE A 168 -0.07 9.20 10.63
N PRO A 169 1.05 9.27 11.37
CA PRO A 169 2.27 9.95 10.93
C PRO A 169 2.91 9.32 9.70
N ALA A 170 2.73 8.01 9.45
CA ALA A 170 3.45 7.34 8.38
C ALA A 170 3.00 7.74 6.97
N VAL A 171 1.78 8.28 6.86
CA VAL A 171 1.12 8.70 5.62
C VAL A 171 0.92 10.21 5.52
N THR A 172 1.33 10.97 6.54
CA THR A 172 1.10 12.41 6.63
C THR A 172 2.36 13.17 6.24
N HIS A 173 2.23 14.11 5.31
CA HIS A 173 3.31 15.00 4.89
C HIS A 173 3.61 16.07 5.96
N VAL A 174 4.76 16.74 5.82
CA VAL A 174 5.19 17.81 6.74
C VAL A 174 4.24 19.00 6.81
N ASP A 175 3.44 19.20 5.76
CA ASP A 175 2.41 20.23 5.60
C ASP A 175 1.00 19.71 5.95
N TYR A 176 0.90 18.53 6.57
CA TYR A 176 -0.34 17.83 6.93
C TYR A 176 -1.14 17.24 5.76
N SER A 177 -0.64 17.32 4.52
CA SER A 177 -1.29 16.73 3.35
C SER A 177 -1.05 15.22 3.23
N ALA A 178 -1.91 14.53 2.47
CA ALA A 178 -1.71 13.14 2.04
C ALA A 178 -2.41 12.88 0.71
N ARG A 179 -1.86 11.97 -0.11
CA ARG A 179 -2.47 11.55 -1.37
C ARG A 179 -3.35 10.33 -1.18
N VAL A 180 -4.65 10.55 -1.04
CA VAL A 180 -5.60 9.58 -0.48
C VAL A 180 -6.08 8.57 -1.53
N GLN A 181 -6.10 7.29 -1.16
CA GLN A 181 -6.89 6.26 -1.83
C GLN A 181 -8.14 5.94 -0.99
N THR A 182 -9.34 6.15 -1.54
CA THR A 182 -10.57 5.63 -0.93
C THR A 182 -10.84 4.21 -1.40
N VAL A 183 -11.19 3.31 -0.48
CA VAL A 183 -11.44 1.90 -0.75
C VAL A 183 -12.91 1.59 -0.51
N GLU A 184 -13.55 0.95 -1.50
CA GLU A 184 -14.94 0.53 -1.45
C GLU A 184 -15.03 -0.98 -1.64
N HIS A 185 -15.99 -1.59 -0.94
CA HIS A 185 -16.24 -3.02 -1.02
C HIS A 185 -16.58 -3.47 -2.44
N ASP A 186 -17.39 -2.70 -3.18
CA ASP A 186 -17.81 -3.03 -4.55
C ASP A 186 -16.63 -3.16 -5.54
N THR A 187 -15.52 -2.47 -5.28
CA THR A 187 -14.36 -2.40 -6.19
C THR A 187 -13.27 -3.40 -5.81
N ASN A 188 -12.96 -3.53 -4.52
CA ASN A 188 -11.98 -4.49 -4.02
C ASN A 188 -12.41 -5.05 -2.66
N PRO A 189 -13.27 -6.09 -2.64
CA PRO A 189 -13.85 -6.61 -1.41
C PRO A 189 -12.80 -7.07 -0.39
N LEU A 190 -11.79 -7.81 -0.83
CA LEU A 190 -10.78 -8.37 0.08
C LEU A 190 -9.91 -7.29 0.73
N TYR A 191 -9.53 -6.27 -0.04
CA TYR A 191 -8.75 -5.15 0.50
C TYR A 191 -9.59 -4.26 1.42
N TYR A 192 -10.87 -4.06 1.09
CA TYR A 192 -11.83 -3.40 1.97
C TYR A 192 -11.98 -4.18 3.30
N ASP A 193 -12.19 -5.49 3.24
CA ASP A 193 -12.35 -6.36 4.41
C ASP A 193 -11.11 -6.35 5.30
N LEU A 194 -9.91 -6.33 4.70
CA LEU A 194 -8.66 -6.17 5.44
C LEU A 194 -8.61 -4.86 6.22
N ILE A 195 -8.91 -3.72 5.58
CA ILE A 195 -8.88 -2.41 6.25
C ILE A 195 -9.96 -2.35 7.33
N LYS A 196 -11.13 -2.96 7.09
CA LYS A 196 -12.21 -3.06 8.06
C LYS A 196 -11.83 -3.93 9.27
N ALA A 197 -11.16 -5.06 9.07
CA ALA A 197 -10.62 -5.89 10.14
C ALA A 197 -9.55 -5.12 10.93
N PHE A 198 -8.64 -4.42 10.25
CA PHE A 198 -7.67 -3.53 10.88
C PHE A 198 -8.34 -2.44 11.72
N TYR A 199 -9.39 -1.80 11.20
CA TYR A 199 -10.19 -0.81 11.92
C TYR A 199 -10.82 -1.38 13.19
N LYS A 200 -11.46 -2.56 13.09
CA LYS A 200 -12.05 -3.24 14.25
C LYS A 200 -11.03 -3.52 15.35
N ARG A 201 -9.78 -3.82 14.99
CA ARG A 201 -8.69 -4.11 15.93
C ARG A 201 -8.04 -2.85 16.52
N THR A 202 -8.01 -1.76 15.78
CA THR A 202 -7.13 -0.62 16.10
C THR A 202 -7.84 0.71 16.32
N GLY A 203 -9.11 0.81 15.93
CA GLY A 203 -9.84 2.07 15.83
C GLY A 203 -9.38 2.97 14.68
N CYS A 204 -8.46 2.51 13.81
CA CYS A 204 -7.97 3.28 12.65
C CYS A 204 -8.36 2.60 11.32
N PRO A 205 -9.15 3.25 10.45
CA PRO A 205 -9.54 2.73 9.14
C PRO A 205 -8.55 3.11 8.03
N VAL A 206 -7.30 3.44 8.39
CA VAL A 206 -6.25 3.90 7.47
C VAL A 206 -5.04 2.98 7.57
N ILE A 207 -4.57 2.48 6.44
CA ILE A 207 -3.30 1.75 6.32
C ILE A 207 -2.38 2.42 5.30
N ILE A 208 -1.08 2.14 5.41
CA ILE A 208 -0.11 2.53 4.38
C ILE A 208 -0.39 1.71 3.12
N ASN A 209 -0.30 2.36 1.97
CA ASN A 209 -0.21 1.72 0.67
C ASN A 209 0.93 2.35 -0.16
N THR A 210 1.79 1.50 -0.69
CA THR A 210 2.81 1.86 -1.66
C THR A 210 2.98 0.77 -2.70
N SER A 211 3.62 1.09 -3.83
CA SER A 211 3.84 0.14 -4.92
C SER A 211 4.53 -1.14 -4.44
N PHE A 212 4.16 -2.31 -4.92
CA PHE A 212 4.93 -3.52 -4.64
C PHE A 212 6.10 -3.66 -5.60
N ASN A 213 7.21 -3.04 -5.23
CA ASN A 213 8.49 -3.04 -5.93
C ASN A 213 9.62 -2.50 -5.02
N VAL A 214 10.85 -2.64 -5.47
CA VAL A 214 11.99 -1.83 -5.01
C VAL A 214 12.20 -0.63 -5.94
N ARG A 215 13.02 0.35 -5.53
CA ARG A 215 13.34 1.50 -6.39
C ARG A 215 14.05 1.02 -7.65
N GLY A 216 13.60 1.48 -8.82
CA GLY A 216 14.13 1.08 -10.13
C GLY A 216 13.37 -0.05 -10.81
N GLU A 217 12.60 -0.85 -10.07
CA GLU A 217 11.80 -1.95 -10.63
C GLU A 217 10.34 -1.55 -10.88
N PRO A 218 9.66 -2.12 -11.90
CA PRO A 218 8.21 -2.01 -12.06
C PRO A 218 7.46 -2.68 -10.90
N ILE A 219 6.16 -2.39 -10.77
CA ILE A 219 5.29 -3.12 -9.84
C ILE A 219 5.31 -4.61 -10.19
N VAL A 220 5.48 -5.47 -9.19
CA VAL A 220 5.51 -6.93 -9.38
C VAL A 220 4.22 -7.41 -10.05
N CYS A 221 4.37 -8.26 -11.05
CA CYS A 221 3.27 -8.83 -11.81
C CYS A 221 3.09 -10.31 -11.49
N ARG A 222 4.20 -11.06 -11.43
CA ARG A 222 4.22 -12.53 -11.28
C ARG A 222 4.54 -12.97 -9.84
N PRO A 223 4.09 -14.16 -9.38
CA PRO A 223 4.43 -14.69 -8.06
C PRO A 223 5.93 -14.72 -7.74
N ILE A 224 6.77 -15.09 -8.72
CA ILE A 224 8.23 -15.10 -8.57
C ILE A 224 8.82 -13.71 -8.29
N GLU A 225 8.25 -12.66 -8.88
CA GLU A 225 8.71 -11.28 -8.68
C GLU A 225 8.35 -10.81 -7.27
N ALA A 226 7.13 -11.13 -6.80
CA ALA A 226 6.71 -10.84 -5.43
C ALA A 226 7.58 -11.56 -4.40
N TYR A 227 7.88 -12.84 -4.62
CA TYR A 227 8.77 -13.61 -3.75
C TYR A 227 10.20 -13.07 -3.76
N LYS A 228 10.77 -12.76 -4.93
CA LYS A 228 12.09 -12.13 -5.02
C LYS A 228 12.12 -10.80 -4.28
N CYS A 229 11.08 -9.97 -4.41
CA CYS A 229 10.99 -8.71 -3.69
C CYS A 229 10.96 -8.93 -2.16
N LEU A 230 10.21 -9.91 -1.65
CA LEU A 230 10.25 -10.30 -0.23
C LEU A 230 11.67 -10.67 0.21
N MET A 231 12.36 -11.49 -0.57
CA MET A 231 13.68 -12.00 -0.21
C MET A 231 14.79 -10.94 -0.30
N ARG A 232 14.67 -10.00 -1.24
CA ARG A 232 15.63 -8.89 -1.46
C ARG A 232 15.43 -7.69 -0.52
N THR A 233 14.27 -7.54 0.10
CA THR A 233 13.94 -6.41 0.99
C THR A 233 13.81 -6.85 2.45
N HIS A 234 13.71 -5.94 3.42
CA HIS A 234 13.39 -6.33 4.81
C HIS A 234 11.88 -6.42 5.09
N MET A 235 11.10 -6.86 4.11
CA MET A 235 9.67 -7.11 4.29
C MET A 235 9.47 -8.36 5.16
N ASP A 236 8.49 -8.35 6.04
CA ASP A 236 8.32 -9.42 7.03
C ASP A 236 7.53 -10.60 6.44
N TYR A 237 6.48 -10.30 5.68
CA TYR A 237 5.58 -11.28 5.10
C TYR A 237 5.23 -10.96 3.64
N LEU A 238 5.03 -12.00 2.83
CA LEU A 238 4.30 -11.94 1.57
C LEU A 238 2.97 -12.66 1.77
N VAL A 239 1.88 -11.97 1.48
CA VAL A 239 0.53 -12.52 1.42
C VAL A 239 0.13 -12.57 -0.05
N ILE A 240 0.02 -13.78 -0.59
CA ILE A 240 -0.23 -14.05 -2.00
C ILE A 240 -1.37 -15.05 -2.16
N GLY A 241 -2.51 -14.62 -2.73
CA GLY A 241 -3.74 -15.42 -2.70
C GLY A 241 -4.12 -15.79 -1.27
N SER A 242 -4.46 -17.05 -1.02
CA SER A 242 -4.74 -17.60 0.31
C SER A 242 -3.50 -18.02 1.12
N PHE A 243 -2.29 -17.58 0.73
CA PHE A 243 -1.04 -18.04 1.32
C PHE A 243 -0.28 -16.92 2.04
N ILE A 244 0.24 -17.24 3.22
CA ILE A 244 1.16 -16.39 3.99
C ILE A 244 2.54 -17.01 3.94
N VAL A 245 3.52 -16.23 3.48
CA VAL A 245 4.93 -16.59 3.40
C VAL A 245 5.70 -15.69 4.36
N ALA A 246 6.19 -16.26 5.47
CA ALA A 246 7.02 -15.54 6.43
C ALA A 246 8.48 -15.52 5.95
N LYS A 247 9.09 -14.34 5.84
CA LYS A 247 10.49 -14.21 5.39
C LYS A 247 11.46 -15.01 6.26
N THR A 248 11.23 -15.03 7.58
CA THR A 248 12.08 -15.70 8.57
C THR A 248 12.14 -17.22 8.42
N GLN A 249 11.21 -17.82 7.68
CA GLN A 249 11.15 -19.26 7.41
C GLN A 249 11.77 -19.64 6.07
N GLN A 250 12.19 -18.67 5.25
CA GLN A 250 12.69 -18.92 3.91
C GLN A 250 14.20 -19.18 3.89
N LYS A 251 14.64 -20.03 2.96
CA LYS A 251 16.05 -20.17 2.61
C LYS A 251 16.53 -18.90 1.91
N GLN A 252 17.79 -18.50 2.14
CA GLN A 252 18.39 -17.39 1.39
C GLN A 252 18.43 -17.71 -0.10
N LEU A 253 18.24 -16.68 -0.94
CA LEU A 253 18.39 -16.83 -2.39
C LEU A 253 19.86 -17.14 -2.72
N GLN A 254 20.11 -18.18 -3.50
CA GLN A 254 21.43 -18.47 -4.04
C GLN A 254 21.72 -17.52 -5.21
N GLU A 255 22.95 -17.05 -5.33
CA GLU A 255 23.46 -16.28 -6.48
C GLU A 255 22.72 -14.94 -6.77
N ASP A 256 22.11 -14.31 -5.74
CA ASP A 256 21.38 -13.05 -5.88
C ASP A 256 22.19 -11.83 -5.38
N SER A 257 23.49 -11.77 -5.65
CA SER A 257 24.39 -10.75 -5.07
C SER A 257 24.40 -9.40 -5.79
N ASP A 258 23.97 -9.34 -7.06
CA ASP A 258 24.12 -8.16 -7.92
C ASP A 258 22.81 -7.45 -8.31
N TRP A 259 21.66 -7.83 -7.74
CA TRP A 259 20.36 -7.26 -8.13
C TRP A 259 20.28 -5.73 -7.91
N MET A 260 21.02 -5.19 -6.93
CA MET A 260 21.11 -3.73 -6.72
C MET A 260 21.93 -3.00 -7.79
N LYS A 261 22.77 -3.72 -8.56
CA LYS A 261 23.57 -3.15 -9.65
C LYS A 261 22.87 -3.22 -11.02
N GLU A 262 21.89 -4.10 -11.17
CA GLU A 262 21.13 -4.28 -12.43
C GLU A 262 20.30 -3.05 -12.80
N PHE A 263 19.88 -2.26 -11.81
CA PHE A 263 19.10 -1.04 -12.00
C PHE A 263 19.89 0.16 -11.47
N GLN A 264 20.57 0.88 -12.37
CA GLN A 264 21.32 2.08 -11.99
C GLN A 264 20.39 3.12 -11.37
N LEU A 265 20.88 3.76 -10.31
CA LEU A 265 20.23 4.88 -9.66
C LEU A 265 20.36 6.11 -10.59
N ASP A 266 19.23 6.55 -11.16
CA ASP A 266 19.11 7.92 -11.70
C ASP A 266 19.25 8.97 -10.57
#